data_AF-A0A1Q7HYX5-F1
#
_entry.id   AF-A0A1Q7HYX5-F1
#
_cell.length_a   1.000
_cell.length_b   1.000
_cell.length_c   1.000
_cell.angle_alpha   90.00
_cell.angle_beta   90.00
_cell.angle_gamma   90.00
#
_symmetry.space_group_name_H-M   'P 1'
#
loop_
_entity.id
_entity.type
_entity.pdbx_description
1 polymer ?
#
loop_
_entity_poly.entity_id
_entity_poly.type
_entity_poly.pdbx_seq_one_letter_code
_entity_poly.pdbx_strand_id
1 'polypeptide(L)'
;MVTWELPDGSEVRCEQLTVDARALRTFVMRFMAAHPRYWDAGAWDVEELATEFERHFGESVEVRKTVSPDGVTVHTVRPRLAPSM
;
A
#
# COMPACT_ATOMS: atom_id res chain seq x y z
N MET A 1 11.67 -6.12 -3.69
CA MET A 1 10.90 -4.89 -3.41
C MET A 1 10.26 -4.45 -4.71
N VAL A 2 8.98 -4.13 -4.69
CA VAL A 2 8.24 -3.61 -5.84
C VAL A 2 7.66 -2.26 -5.45
N THR A 3 7.84 -1.25 -6.29
CA THR A 3 7.34 0.10 -6.07
C THR A 3 6.39 0.47 -7.19
N TRP A 4 5.29 1.13 -6.84
CA TRP A 4 4.39 1.78 -7.79
C TRP A 4 4.23 3.25 -7.42
N GLU A 5 4.42 4.13 -8.41
CA GLU A 5 4.23 5.57 -8.29
C GLU A 5 2.82 5.96 -8.72
N LEU A 6 2.18 6.80 -7.91
CA LEU A 6 0.84 7.30 -8.09
C LEU A 6 0.84 8.62 -8.89
N PRO A 7 -0.30 9.03 -9.49
CA PRO A 7 -0.37 10.28 -10.26
C PRO A 7 -0.07 11.55 -9.46
N ASP A 8 -0.26 11.53 -8.14
CA ASP A 8 0.07 12.64 -7.22
C ASP A 8 1.55 12.65 -6.78
N GLY A 9 2.36 11.73 -7.31
CA GLY A 9 3.76 11.53 -6.95
C GLY A 9 3.96 10.67 -5.70
N SER A 10 2.90 10.25 -5.02
CA SER A 10 2.97 9.33 -3.88
C SER A 10 3.38 7.93 -4.31
N GLU A 11 3.85 7.11 -3.37
CA GLU A 11 4.36 5.77 -3.67
C GLU A 11 3.71 4.69 -2.80
N VAL A 12 3.56 3.50 -3.39
CA VAL A 12 3.29 2.25 -2.67
C VAL A 12 4.46 1.31 -2.85
N ARG A 13 5.06 0.86 -1.74
CA ARG A 13 6.23 -0.01 -1.72
C ARG A 13 5.89 -1.33 -1.06
N CYS A 14 6.00 -2.43 -1.79
CA CYS A 14 5.89 -3.78 -1.23
C CYS A 14 7.28 -4.34 -0.95
N GLU A 15 7.56 -4.56 0.33
CA GLU A 15 8.81 -5.14 0.83
C GLU A 15 8.57 -6.59 1.22
N GLN A 16 9.49 -7.50 0.87
CA GLN A 16 9.46 -8.90 1.33
C GLN A 16 8.18 -9.69 0.98
N LEU A 17 7.40 -9.24 0.00
CA LEU A 17 6.17 -9.88 -0.48
C LEU A 17 6.36 -10.49 -1.87
N THR A 18 5.63 -11.56 -2.18
CA THR A 18 5.58 -12.19 -3.51
C THR A 18 4.58 -11.53 -4.45
N VAL A 19 4.51 -10.19 -4.42
CA VAL A 19 3.61 -9.41 -5.28
C VAL A 19 4.40 -8.80 -6.42
N ASP A 20 3.98 -9.09 -7.66
CA ASP A 20 4.58 -8.49 -8.85
C ASP A 20 4.01 -7.07 -9.13
N ALA A 21 4.71 -6.31 -9.98
CA ALA A 21 4.36 -4.92 -10.29
C ALA A 21 2.98 -4.75 -10.95
N ARG A 22 2.54 -5.71 -11.77
CA ARG A 22 1.23 -5.65 -12.44
C ARG A 22 0.11 -5.93 -11.44
N ALA A 23 0.31 -6.91 -10.56
CA ALA A 23 -0.62 -7.24 -9.50
C ALA A 23 -0.76 -6.07 -8.51
N LEU A 24 0.36 -5.48 -8.08
CA LEU A 24 0.37 -4.29 -7.21
C LEU A 24 -0.39 -3.11 -7.85
N ARG A 25 -0.09 -2.78 -9.11
CA ARG A 25 -0.79 -1.71 -9.82
C ARG A 25 -2.29 -1.96 -9.92
N THR A 26 -2.69 -3.20 -10.21
CA THR A 26 -4.11 -3.57 -10.34
C THR A 26 -4.84 -3.42 -9.01
N PHE A 27 -4.23 -3.89 -7.92
CA PHE A 27 -4.74 -3.73 -6.57
C PHE A 27 -4.91 -2.25 -6.19
N VAL A 28 -3.86 -1.44 -6.36
CA VAL A 28 -3.87 -0.02 -6.00
C VAL A 28 -4.95 0.74 -6.77
N MET A 29 -5.08 0.52 -8.09
CA MET A 29 -6.13 1.15 -8.89
C MET A 29 -7.54 0.76 -8.42
N ARG A 30 -7.76 -0.49 -7.99
CA ARG A 30 -9.04 -0.93 -7.43
C ARG A 30 -9.32 -0.30 -6.08
N PHE A 31 -8.31 -0.22 -5.21
CA PHE A 31 -8.40 0.45 -3.92
C PHE A 31 -8.79 1.92 -4.10
N MET A 32 -8.10 2.65 -4.96
CA MET A 32 -8.41 4.06 -5.28
C MET A 32 -9.82 4.23 -5.86
N ALA A 33 -10.27 3.28 -6.69
CA ALA A 33 -11.60 3.32 -7.29
C ALA A 33 -12.73 3.02 -6.29
N ALA A 34 -12.46 2.43 -5.13
CA ALA A 34 -13.47 2.09 -4.14
C ALA A 34 -14.11 3.35 -3.52
N HIS A 35 -13.33 4.43 -3.33
CA HIS A 35 -13.82 5.67 -2.73
C HIS A 35 -13.19 6.92 -3.37
N PRO A 36 -13.97 7.99 -3.66
CA PRO A 36 -13.44 9.23 -4.24
C PRO A 36 -12.31 9.88 -3.44
N ARG A 37 -12.31 9.73 -2.11
CA ARG A 37 -11.26 10.27 -1.22
C ARG A 37 -9.89 9.59 -1.38
N TYR A 38 -9.83 8.38 -1.95
CA TYR A 38 -8.57 7.64 -2.12
C TYR A 38 -7.79 8.04 -3.37
N TRP A 39 -8.27 9.02 -4.13
CA TRP A 39 -7.41 9.65 -5.13
C TRP A 39 -6.35 10.58 -4.52
N ASP A 40 -6.52 10.98 -3.26
CA ASP A 40 -5.48 11.61 -2.44
C ASP A 40 -4.80 10.53 -1.57
N ALA A 41 -3.56 10.15 -1.90
CA ALA A 41 -2.82 9.14 -1.15
C ALA A 41 -2.49 9.59 0.28
N GLY A 42 -2.49 10.90 0.53
CA GLY A 42 -2.37 11.48 1.86
C GLY A 42 -3.60 11.25 2.73
N ALA A 43 -4.75 10.91 2.17
CA ALA A 43 -5.99 10.63 2.92
C ALA A 43 -6.22 9.15 3.22
N TRP A 44 -5.32 8.26 2.78
CA TRP A 44 -5.50 6.81 2.94
C TRP A 44 -5.41 6.38 4.40
N ASP A 45 -6.33 5.50 4.78
CA ASP A 45 -6.28 4.76 6.03
C ASP A 45 -5.38 3.53 5.84
N VAL A 46 -4.34 3.43 6.66
CA VAL A 46 -3.34 2.35 6.57
C VAL A 46 -3.90 1.00 7.01
N GLU A 47 -4.85 0.97 7.95
CA GLU A 47 -5.47 -0.28 8.42
C GLU A 47 -6.48 -0.80 7.38
N GLU A 48 -7.20 0.10 6.72
CA GLU A 48 -8.08 -0.27 5.61
C GLU A 48 -7.27 -0.79 4.42
N LEU A 49 -6.16 -0.12 4.07
CA LEU A 49 -5.25 -0.60 3.03
C LEU A 49 -4.70 -1.99 3.36
N ALA A 50 -4.29 -2.23 4.61
CA ALA A 50 -3.81 -3.54 5.06
C ALA A 50 -4.90 -4.61 4.95
N THR A 51 -6.13 -4.29 5.36
CA THR A 51 -7.28 -5.20 5.32
C THR A 51 -7.65 -5.57 3.89
N GLU A 52 -7.71 -4.60 2.98
CA GLU A 52 -7.99 -4.85 1.57
C GLU A 52 -6.85 -5.62 0.89
N PHE A 53 -5.61 -5.36 1.28
CA PHE A 53 -4.46 -6.13 0.79
C PHE A 53 -4.57 -7.60 1.18
N GLU A 54 -4.88 -7.90 2.44
CA GLU A 54 -5.09 -9.27 2.93
C GLU A 54 -6.27 -9.94 2.22
N ARG A 55 -7.38 -9.23 2.01
CA ARG A 55 -8.53 -9.75 1.24
C ARG A 55 -8.17 -10.08 -0.20
N HIS A 56 -7.29 -9.29 -0.82
CA HIS A 56 -6.95 -9.46 -2.23
C HIS A 56 -5.88 -10.53 -2.47
N PHE A 57 -4.84 -10.56 -1.64
CA PHE A 57 -3.66 -11.41 -1.82
C PHE A 57 -3.60 -12.60 -0.85
N GLY A 58 -4.42 -12.62 0.20
CA GLY A 58 -4.37 -13.64 1.25
C GLY A 58 -3.17 -13.51 2.19
N GLU A 59 -2.45 -12.38 2.14
CA GLU A 59 -1.26 -12.12 2.94
C GLU A 59 -1.56 -11.04 3.99
N SER A 60 -1.37 -11.35 5.27
CA SER A 60 -1.54 -10.37 6.33
C SER A 60 -0.33 -9.44 6.39
N VAL A 61 -0.59 -8.13 6.34
CA VAL A 61 0.43 -7.10 6.20
C VAL A 61 0.32 -6.01 7.27
N GLU A 62 1.41 -5.28 7.44
CA GLU A 62 1.45 -3.99 8.10
C GLU A 62 1.71 -2.92 7.04
N VAL A 63 0.97 -1.83 7.13
CA VAL A 63 1.16 -0.66 6.27
C VAL A 63 1.68 0.49 7.13
N ARG A 64 2.84 1.03 6.75
CA ARG A 64 3.39 2.25 7.34
C ARG A 64 3.31 3.38 6.34
N LYS A 65 2.70 4.49 6.75
CA LYS A 65 2.72 5.75 6.01
C LYS A 65 3.84 6.64 6.51
N THR A 66 4.65 7.17 5.60
CA THR A 66 5.63 8.23 5.88
C THR A 66 5.53 9.33 4.85
N VAL A 67 5.93 10.55 5.23
CA VAL A 67 6.09 11.67 4.30
C VAL A 67 7.58 11.94 4.16
N SER A 68 8.10 11.90 2.94
CA SER A 68 9.51 12.17 2.65
C SER A 68 9.82 13.66 2.84
N PRO A 69 11.11 14.05 2.95
CA PRO A 69 11.51 15.45 3.00
C PRO A 69 11.03 16.27 1.79
N ASP A 70 10.83 15.62 0.64
CA ASP A 70 10.33 16.23 -0.60
C ASP A 70 8.79 16.35 -0.63
N GLY A 71 8.12 16.00 0.46
CA GLY A 71 6.65 16.06 0.58
C GLY A 71 5.91 14.85 0.00
N VAL A 72 6.64 13.83 -0.48
CA VAL A 72 6.05 12.63 -1.09
C VAL A 72 5.50 11.69 -0.02
N THR A 73 4.23 11.29 -0.14
CA THR A 73 3.66 10.26 0.73
C THR A 73 4.10 8.88 0.26
N VAL A 74 4.63 8.07 1.16
CA VAL A 74 5.06 6.69 0.89
C VAL A 74 4.31 5.74 1.81
N HIS A 75 3.63 4.76 1.21
CA HIS A 75 2.97 3.65 1.89
C HIS A 75 3.83 2.39 1.75
N THR A 76 4.52 2.01 2.81
CA THR A 76 5.31 0.77 2.87
C THR A 76 4.45 -0.37 3.38
N VAL A 77 4.24 -1.38 2.55
CA VAL A 77 3.53 -2.62 2.84
C VAL A 77 4.55 -3.73 3.07
N ARG A 78 4.47 -4.38 4.23
CA ARG A 78 5.38 -5.48 4.62
C ARG A 78 4.59 -6.62 5.26
N PRO A 79 5.09 -7.87 5.23
CA PRO A 79 4.47 -8.97 5.95
C PRO A 79 4.32 -8.62 7.43
N ARG A 80 3.15 -8.90 7.99
CA ARG A 80 2.95 -8.81 9.43
C ARG A 80 3.66 -10.00 10.06
N LEU A 81 4.80 -9.76 10.71
CA LEU A 81 5.45 -10.80 11.51
C LEU A 81 4.49 -11.17 12.64
N ALA A 82 4.17 -12.46 12.78
CA ALA A 82 3.52 -12.94 13.98
C ALA A 82 4.40 -12.52 15.17
N PRO A 83 3.82 -11.99 16.27
CA PRO A 83 4.62 -11.73 17.46
C PRO A 83 5.30 -13.04 17.86
N SER A 84 6.63 -13.01 17.96
CA SER A 84 7.40 -14.14 18.47
C SER A 84 6.83 -14.50 19.84
N MET A 85 6.15 -15.65 19.92
CA MET A 85 5.67 -16.22 21.17
C MET A 85 6.83 -16.57 22.11
#